data_AF-A0ABD1UFF8-F1
#
_entry.id   AF-A0ABD1UFF8-F1
#
_cell.length_a   1.000
_cell.length_b   1.000
_cell.length_c   1.000
_cell.angle_alpha   90.00
_cell.angle_beta   90.00
_cell.angle_gamma   90.00
#
_symmetry.space_group_name_H-M   'P 1'
#
loop_
_entity.id
_entity.type
_entity.pdbx_description
1 polymer ?
#
loop_
_entity_poly.entity_id
_entity_poly.type
_entity_poly.pdbx_seq_one_letter_code
_entity_poly.pdbx_strand_id
1 'polypeptide(L)'
;MTTSTTLDRAERPFQAQQYSESGTTSLVRATPFDFGSGHVNPRAALDPRLIFNAVLAGGRRRCRRFSPELEKVIAGGGGGLWRWKTHGKKLWLTRVILELN
;
A
#
# COMPACT_ATOMS: atom_id res chain seq x y z
N MET A 1 -1.61 -7.23 3.35
CA MET A 1 -2.38 -7.81 2.22
C MET A 1 -3.82 -7.31 2.31
N THR A 2 -4.49 -7.08 1.18
CA THR A 2 -5.81 -6.42 1.12
C THR A 2 -7.00 -7.38 1.21
N THR A 3 -6.75 -8.68 1.06
CA THR A 3 -7.81 -9.71 0.94
C THR A 3 -7.89 -10.66 2.14
N SER A 4 -7.01 -10.51 3.14
CA SER A 4 -7.01 -11.33 4.36
C SER A 4 -8.11 -10.91 5.34
N THR A 5 -8.58 -11.85 6.16
CA THR A 5 -9.61 -11.62 7.18
C THR A 5 -8.98 -11.41 8.55
N THR A 6 -9.56 -10.56 9.39
CA THR A 6 -9.12 -10.32 10.78
C THR A 6 -10.01 -10.98 11.83
N LEU A 7 -11.00 -11.75 11.38
CA LEU A 7 -12.00 -12.42 12.19
C LEU A 7 -11.77 -13.94 12.21
N ASP A 8 -12.03 -14.53 13.38
CA ASP A 8 -12.08 -15.97 13.60
C ASP A 8 -13.37 -16.58 13.04
N ARG A 9 -13.49 -17.91 13.13
CA ARG A 9 -14.68 -18.64 12.67
C ARG A 9 -15.98 -18.22 13.37
N ALA A 10 -15.88 -17.63 14.56
CA ALA A 10 -17.02 -17.14 15.34
C ALA A 10 -17.29 -15.65 15.06
N GLU A 11 -16.72 -15.07 14.00
CA GLU A 11 -16.84 -13.65 13.64
C GLU A 11 -16.31 -12.70 14.73
N ARG A 12 -15.34 -13.16 15.53
CA ARG A 12 -14.68 -12.35 16.55
C ARG A 12 -13.26 -12.00 16.13
N PRO A 13 -12.70 -10.87 16.60
CA PRO A 13 -11.29 -10.55 16.34
C PRO A 13 -10.36 -11.66 16.82
N PHE A 14 -9.25 -11.89 16.10
CA PHE A 14 -8.26 -12.88 16.52
C PHE A 14 -7.74 -12.62 17.94
N GLN A 15 -7.40 -13.72 18.60
CA GLN A 15 -6.70 -13.71 19.87
C GLN A 15 -5.28 -14.21 19.65
N ALA A 16 -4.33 -13.56 20.31
CA ALA A 16 -2.94 -13.95 20.37
C ALA A 16 -2.71 -14.80 21.63
N GLN A 17 -1.87 -15.81 21.50
CA GLN A 17 -1.38 -16.56 22.66
C GLN A 17 -0.25 -15.78 23.30
N GLN A 18 -0.43 -15.43 24.58
CA GLN A 18 0.59 -14.78 25.39
C GLN A 18 1.14 -15.81 26.38
N TYR A 19 2.45 -16.03 26.34
CA TYR A 19 3.14 -16.92 27.26
C TYR A 19 3.56 -16.14 28.51
N SER A 20 3.22 -16.65 29.68
CA SER A 20 3.71 -16.16 30.97
C SER A 20 5.00 -16.88 31.36
N GLU A 21 5.89 -16.20 32.09
CA GLU A 21 7.11 -16.80 32.66
C GLU A 21 6.79 -18.03 33.55
N SER A 22 5.58 -18.09 34.13
CA SER A 22 5.10 -19.22 34.93
C SER A 22 4.61 -20.43 34.11
N GLY A 23 4.76 -20.42 32.78
CA GLY A 23 4.39 -21.54 31.91
C GLY A 23 2.93 -21.60 31.48
N THR A 24 2.12 -20.62 31.86
CA THR A 24 0.71 -20.53 31.49
C THR A 24 0.51 -19.70 30.22
N THR A 25 -0.24 -20.23 29.25
CA THR A 25 -0.67 -19.49 28.05
C THR A 25 -2.02 -18.82 28.28
N SER A 26 -2.10 -17.50 28.13
CA SER A 26 -3.36 -16.76 28.11
C SER A 26 -3.71 -16.32 26.68
N LEU A 27 -5.01 -16.08 26.43
CA LEU A 27 -5.49 -15.54 25.17
C LEU A 27 -5.79 -14.06 25.36
N VAL A 28 -5.12 -13.22 24.57
CA VAL A 28 -5.29 -11.76 24.57
C VAL A 28 -5.73 -11.30 23.18
N ARG A 29 -6.31 -10.10 23.06
CA ARG A 29 -6.68 -9.56 21.74
C ARG A 29 -5.42 -9.40 20.87
N ALA A 30 -5.45 -9.97 19.67
CA ALA A 30 -4.33 -9.90 18.76
C ALA A 30 -4.22 -8.52 18.08
N THR A 31 -2.98 -8.14 17.77
CA THR A 31 -2.60 -6.92 17.07
C THR A 31 -2.08 -7.26 15.67
N PRO A 32 -2.00 -6.29 14.74
CA PRO A 32 -1.37 -6.52 13.43
C PRO A 32 0.10 -6.99 13.52
N PHE A 33 0.77 -6.83 14.66
CA PHE A 33 2.11 -7.37 14.86
C PHE A 33 2.10 -8.89 15.09
N ASP A 34 0.98 -9.46 15.56
CA ASP A 34 0.83 -10.89 15.81
C ASP A 34 0.44 -11.67 14.53
N PHE A 35 -0.37 -11.06 13.65
CA PHE A 35 -0.94 -11.74 12.48
C PHE A 35 -0.71 -11.02 11.14
N GLY A 36 0.05 -9.91 11.12
CA GLY A 36 0.23 -9.09 9.94
C GLY A 36 -1.10 -8.49 9.46
N SER A 37 -1.53 -8.84 8.25
CA SER A 37 -2.80 -8.39 7.70
C SER A 37 -3.98 -9.35 7.90
N GLY A 38 -3.76 -10.49 8.55
CA GLY A 38 -4.81 -11.43 8.95
C GLY A 38 -4.68 -12.82 8.32
N HIS A 39 -5.72 -13.63 8.51
CA HIS A 39 -5.82 -14.98 7.94
C HIS A 39 -6.03 -14.93 6.43
N VAL A 40 -5.40 -15.85 5.71
CA VAL A 40 -5.44 -15.90 4.24
C VAL A 40 -6.83 -16.28 3.77
N ASN A 41 -7.39 -15.51 2.82
CA ASN A 41 -8.60 -15.88 2.10
C ASN A 41 -8.25 -16.14 0.63
N PRO A 42 -8.05 -17.41 0.22
CA PRO A 42 -7.61 -17.74 -1.14
C PRO A 42 -8.62 -17.31 -2.21
N ARG A 43 -9.92 -17.37 -1.90
CA ARG A 43 -10.98 -16.99 -2.84
C ARG A 43 -10.96 -15.48 -3.12
N ALA A 44 -10.80 -14.66 -2.08
CA ALA A 44 -10.65 -13.21 -2.25
C ALA A 44 -9.29 -12.82 -2.86
N ALA A 45 -8.24 -13.61 -2.61
CA ALA A 45 -6.92 -13.37 -3.19
C ALA A 45 -6.84 -13.61 -4.71
N LEU A 46 -7.76 -14.39 -5.29
CA LEU A 46 -7.83 -14.61 -6.73
C LEU A 46 -8.21 -13.34 -7.50
N ASP A 47 -9.11 -12.52 -6.94
CA ASP A 47 -9.51 -11.23 -7.50
C ASP A 47 -9.47 -10.14 -6.42
N PRO A 48 -8.28 -9.60 -6.12
CA PRO A 48 -8.10 -8.63 -5.05
C PRO A 48 -8.61 -7.22 -5.41
N ARG A 49 -9.08 -7.00 -6.65
CA ARG A 49 -9.45 -5.71 -7.28
C ARG A 49 -8.32 -4.67 -7.35
N LEU A 50 -7.57 -4.47 -6.26
CA LEU A 50 -6.43 -3.55 -6.14
C LEU A 50 -5.21 -4.29 -5.59
N ILE A 51 -4.08 -4.14 -6.28
CA ILE A 51 -2.79 -4.73 -5.90
C ILE A 51 -1.78 -3.60 -5.69
N PHE A 52 -1.15 -3.56 -4.51
CA PHE A 52 0.01 -2.69 -4.26
C PHE A 52 1.29 -3.39 -4.76
N ASN A 53 1.73 -3.03 -5.95
CA ASN A 53 2.95 -3.59 -6.56
C ASN A 53 4.18 -2.73 -6.24
N ALA A 54 5.27 -3.38 -5.83
CA ALA A 54 6.58 -2.74 -5.65
C ALA A 54 7.64 -3.58 -6.37
N VAL A 55 8.36 -2.97 -7.32
CA VAL A 55 9.48 -3.63 -8.00
C VAL A 55 10.80 -3.17 -7.38
N LEU A 56 11.68 -4.11 -7.06
CA LEU A 56 13.02 -3.84 -6.55
C LEU A 56 13.89 -3.26 -7.68
N ALA A 57 13.93 -1.94 -7.77
CA ALA A 57 14.81 -1.23 -8.69
C ALA A 57 16.22 -1.15 -8.10
N GLY A 58 17.02 -2.20 -8.28
CA GLY A 58 18.47 -2.12 -8.17
C GLY A 58 19.03 -1.20 -9.26
N GLY A 59 19.23 0.08 -8.92
CA GLY A 59 19.99 1.05 -9.70
C GLY A 59 19.17 1.99 -10.58
N ARG A 60 19.05 3.26 -10.14
CA ARG A 60 18.36 4.38 -10.80
C ARG A 60 16.84 4.24 -10.88
N ARG A 61 16.22 4.84 -9.85
CA ARG A 61 14.82 5.27 -9.78
C ARG A 61 14.38 5.95 -11.09
N ARG A 62 13.75 5.18 -11.95
CA ARG A 62 12.69 5.69 -12.83
C ARG A 62 11.44 4.94 -12.40
N CYS A 63 10.55 5.64 -11.70
CA CYS A 63 9.15 5.22 -11.65
C CYS A 63 8.76 5.03 -13.11
N ARG A 64 8.53 3.80 -13.56
CA ARG A 64 7.99 3.58 -14.90
C ARG A 64 6.59 4.16 -14.84
N ARG A 65 6.47 5.33 -15.49
CA ARG A 65 5.26 6.00 -15.96
C ARG A 65 3.99 5.38 -15.39
N PHE A 66 3.37 6.09 -14.45
CA PHE A 66 1.99 5.79 -14.05
C PHE A 66 1.13 5.67 -15.31
N SER A 67 0.11 4.81 -15.26
CA SER A 67 -0.91 4.79 -16.32
C SER A 67 -1.36 6.24 -16.60
N PRO A 68 -1.51 6.66 -17.87
CA PRO A 68 -2.01 7.99 -18.19
C PRO A 68 -3.34 8.31 -17.48
N GLU A 69 -4.14 7.28 -17.19
CA GLU A 69 -5.37 7.36 -16.42
C GLU A 69 -5.12 7.84 -14.97
N LEU A 70 -4.10 7.27 -14.31
CA LEU A 70 -3.78 7.61 -12.92
C LEU A 70 -3.10 8.98 -12.81
N GLU A 71 -2.35 9.39 -13.84
CA GLU A 71 -1.79 10.74 -13.92
C GLU A 71 -2.91 11.80 -14.02
N LYS A 72 -3.97 11.53 -14.78
CA LYS A 72 -5.14 12.44 -14.86
C LYS A 72 -5.87 12.58 -13.52
N VAL A 73 -6.00 11.49 -12.78
CA VAL A 73 -6.66 11.47 -11.47
C VAL A 73 -5.83 12.21 -10.42
N ILE A 74 -4.52 12.01 -10.40
CA ILE A 74 -3.61 12.66 -9.43
C ILE A 74 -3.39 14.14 -9.80
N ALA A 75 -3.28 14.49 -11.08
CA ALA A 75 -3.03 15.85 -11.55
C ALA A 75 -4.30 16.73 -11.67
N GLY A 76 -5.46 16.22 -11.23
CA GLY A 76 -6.69 16.99 -11.18
C GLY A 76 -7.13 17.54 -12.54
N GLY A 77 -7.30 16.66 -13.54
CA GLY A 77 -8.20 16.89 -14.69
C GLY A 77 -8.05 18.15 -15.56
N GLY A 78 -7.07 19.02 -15.34
CA GLY A 78 -6.83 20.22 -16.13
C GLY A 78 -5.70 19.96 -17.14
N GLY A 79 -6.00 20.03 -18.43
CA GLY A 79 -5.07 19.79 -19.55
C GLY A 79 -3.91 20.78 -19.64
N GLY A 80 -3.05 20.82 -18.62
CA GLY A 80 -1.77 21.52 -18.61
C GLY A 80 -0.62 20.54 -18.83
N LEU A 81 0.46 21.00 -19.47
CA LEU A 81 1.70 20.24 -19.57
C LEU A 81 2.39 20.27 -18.19
N TRP A 82 2.51 19.11 -17.54
CA TRP A 82 3.18 18.98 -16.24
C TRP A 82 4.58 18.39 -16.44
N ARG A 83 5.58 18.92 -15.72
CA ARG A 83 6.97 18.43 -15.79
C ARG A 83 7.47 18.09 -14.40
N TRP A 84 8.02 16.90 -14.27
CA TRP A 84 8.76 16.50 -13.09
C TRP A 84 10.09 17.26 -13.02
N LYS A 85 10.32 17.95 -11.90
CA LYS A 85 11.63 18.53 -11.57
C LYS A 85 12.24 17.79 -10.39
N THR A 86 13.55 17.54 -10.49
CA THR A 86 14.35 16.97 -9.41
C THR A 86 15.13 18.09 -8.72
N HIS A 87 14.99 18.21 -7.40
CA HIS A 87 15.83 19.08 -6.57
C HIS A 87 16.51 18.22 -5.50
N GLY A 88 17.79 17.90 -5.71
CA GLY A 88 18.53 16.94 -4.87
C GLY A 88 17.87 15.56 -4.85
N LYS A 89 17.60 15.02 -3.65
CA LYS A 89 16.91 13.72 -3.47
C LYS A 89 15.38 13.81 -3.53
N LYS A 90 14.79 14.98 -3.81
CA LYS A 90 13.34 15.21 -3.84
C LYS A 90 12.83 15.41 -5.27
N LEU A 91 11.63 14.90 -5.54
CA LEU A 91 10.89 15.04 -6.80
C LEU A 91 9.69 15.95 -6.58
N TRP A 92 9.51 16.92 -7.46
CA TRP A 92 8.42 17.89 -7.41
C TRP A 92 7.69 17.88 -8.75
N LEU A 93 6.36 17.88 -8.73
CA LEU A 93 5.55 18.08 -9.92
C LEU A 93 5.30 19.58 -10.07
N THR A 94 5.74 20.18 -11.17
CA THR A 94 5.49 21.60 -11.45
C THR A 94 4.72 21.74 -12.75
N ARG A 95 3.77 22.68 -12.77
CA ARG A 95 3.05 23.04 -13.98
C ARG A 95 4.05 23.71 -14.92
N VAL A 96 4.18 23.22 -16.15
CA VAL A 96 4.92 23.96 -17.18
C VAL A 96 4.00 25.07 -17.63
N ILE A 97 4.22 26.26 -17.08
CA ILE A 97 3.70 27.48 -17.68
C ILE A 97 4.56 27.66 -18.94
N LEU A 98 3.97 27.45 -20.12
CA LEU A 98 4.56 27.92 -21.36
C LEU A 98 4.53 29.45 -21.28
N GLU A 99 5.66 30.06 -20.91
CA GLU A 99 5.87 31.49 -21.15
C GLU A 99 5.89 31.67 -22.67
N LEU A 100 4.74 32.09 -23.21
CA LEU A 100 4.67 32.72 -24.51
C LEU A 100 5.35 34.09 -24.34
N ASN A 101 6.53 34.25 -24.93
CA ASN A 101 7.14 35.55 -25.17
C ASN A 101 6.30 36.30 -26.21
#